data_AF-A0A2V9MIZ4-F1
#
_entry.id   AF-A0A2V9MIZ4-F1
#
_cell.length_a   1.000
_cell.length_b   1.000
_cell.length_c   1.000
_cell.angle_alpha   90.00
_cell.angle_beta   90.00
_cell.angle_gamma   90.00
#
_symmetry.space_group_name_H-M   'P 1'
#
loop_
_entity.id
_entity.type
_entity.pdbx_description
1 polymer ?
#
loop_
_entity_poly.entity_id
_entity_poly.type
_entity_poly.pdbx_seq_one_letter_code
_entity_poly.pdbx_strand_id
1 'polypeptide(L)'
;MAAERGEVVASKRPECGGVECLFTSGRSLRVSNFLGEHIRLGDEIQFSMPEGGTPTSPELLIKRRAGPFLYQTLIGYAAKPKSDRCQHTFVSAEICNGRLGFNSLHLTCTSIRDYFYSLNRNHSANNQRTFYDLLKTRPNASLGELRLAHKLRELELLAAGASASQRAVLARAFNVLSVPELRACYDALLNDPKSPTLFPFAGFGIILVLGSPLNDRFFVRQVISFIPERRKRRFKLPLWKMTYYSDRAVYRDGRARIEVTLDPILLPIGFDPNWNRWKHLLGIAIEVEAQFTRTGKYIRKGNQWKLVTWEMALASRIKITLPENLEEALSEAKRAYQRFGQYSSWIEEMCRQIEREPMEKSTLERLCAAEGIPADFDVSRINWKPDYDPYYYKQLLKRAKRLYLFRTEYVIETANAIIVETPQTGHATYFFSPSKDLKQFLCAYARTTKEAIRRNQENCAEHLGYLGRVVHRRNRNQWLAEVKKWLGEPVNYGEDSGRIHQ
;
A
#
# COMPACT_ATOMS: atom_id res chain seq x y z
N MET A 1 -13.90 -7.36 -38.97
CA MET A 1 -13.87 -8.68 -38.27
C MET A 1 -15.30 -9.05 -37.97
N ALA A 2 -15.74 -10.20 -38.48
CA ALA A 2 -17.14 -10.62 -38.45
C ALA A 2 -17.62 -10.80 -37.00
N ALA A 3 -18.70 -10.12 -36.62
CA ALA A 3 -19.41 -10.42 -35.39
C ALA A 3 -19.89 -11.87 -35.50
N GLU A 4 -19.34 -12.76 -34.66
CA GLU A 4 -19.85 -14.12 -34.54
C GLU A 4 -21.35 -14.04 -34.25
N ARG A 5 -22.18 -14.72 -35.07
CA ARG A 5 -23.62 -14.81 -34.83
C ARG A 5 -23.83 -15.37 -33.41
N GLY A 6 -24.68 -14.74 -32.62
CA GLY A 6 -25.00 -15.22 -31.29
C GLY A 6 -25.64 -16.61 -31.33
N GLU A 7 -25.35 -17.40 -30.31
CA GLU A 7 -25.84 -18.78 -30.17
C GLU A 7 -27.14 -18.78 -29.35
N VAL A 8 -28.18 -19.48 -29.82
CA VAL A 8 -29.49 -19.51 -29.14
C VAL A 8 -29.54 -20.66 -28.15
N VAL A 9 -29.90 -20.38 -26.89
CA VAL A 9 -29.99 -21.39 -25.83
C VAL A 9 -31.18 -22.32 -26.06
N ALA A 10 -30.91 -23.59 -26.33
CA ALA A 10 -31.92 -24.64 -26.57
C ALA A 10 -32.31 -25.38 -25.28
N SER A 11 -31.34 -25.70 -24.42
CA SER A 11 -31.60 -26.35 -23.13
C SER A 11 -30.55 -25.98 -22.08
N LYS A 12 -30.87 -26.19 -20.81
CA LYS A 12 -29.96 -25.98 -19.67
C LYS A 12 -29.86 -27.27 -18.87
N ARG A 13 -28.63 -27.69 -18.55
CA ARG A 13 -28.36 -28.84 -17.69
C ARG A 13 -27.64 -28.36 -16.43
N PRO A 14 -28.19 -28.61 -15.22
CA PRO A 14 -27.46 -28.33 -14.00
C PRO A 14 -26.31 -29.33 -13.84
N GLU A 15 -25.11 -28.82 -13.60
CA GLU A 15 -23.91 -29.61 -13.33
C GLU A 15 -23.31 -29.24 -11.97
N CYS A 16 -22.42 -30.08 -11.44
CA CYS A 16 -21.72 -29.75 -10.21
C CYS A 16 -20.92 -28.45 -10.38
N GLY A 17 -21.31 -27.40 -9.66
CA GLY A 17 -20.64 -26.09 -9.68
C GLY A 17 -20.92 -25.20 -10.89
N GLY A 18 -21.90 -25.51 -11.74
CA GLY A 18 -22.29 -24.65 -12.86
C GLY A 18 -23.54 -25.09 -13.60
N VAL A 19 -23.92 -24.33 -14.62
CA VAL A 19 -24.99 -24.69 -15.55
C VAL A 19 -24.39 -24.81 -16.94
N GLU A 20 -24.60 -25.95 -17.59
CA GLU A 20 -24.26 -26.13 -19.00
C GLU A 20 -25.43 -25.62 -19.86
N CYS A 21 -25.16 -24.63 -20.70
CA CYS A 21 -26.10 -24.12 -21.69
C CYS A 21 -25.82 -24.79 -23.04
N LEU A 22 -26.78 -25.56 -23.54
CA LEU A 22 -26.71 -26.21 -24.85
C LEU A 22 -27.38 -25.31 -25.89
N PHE A 23 -26.67 -25.03 -26.98
CA PHE A 23 -27.14 -24.16 -28.05
C PHE A 23 -27.81 -24.95 -29.17
N THR A 24 -28.61 -24.26 -29.98
CA THR A 24 -29.24 -24.84 -31.18
C THR A 24 -28.24 -25.36 -32.21
N SER A 25 -26.99 -24.85 -32.19
CA SER A 25 -25.89 -25.33 -33.03
C SER A 25 -25.29 -26.66 -32.56
N GLY A 26 -25.67 -27.17 -31.39
CA GLY A 26 -25.07 -28.35 -30.75
C GLY A 26 -23.83 -28.04 -29.90
N ARG A 27 -23.35 -26.79 -29.87
CA ARG A 27 -22.28 -26.35 -28.97
C ARG A 27 -22.80 -26.20 -27.53
N SER A 28 -21.90 -26.23 -26.56
CA SER A 28 -22.24 -25.93 -25.16
C SER A 28 -21.32 -24.88 -24.54
N LEU A 29 -21.86 -24.12 -23.59
CA LEU A 29 -21.13 -23.17 -22.77
C LEU A 29 -21.47 -23.42 -21.29
N ARG A 30 -20.43 -23.66 -20.49
CA ARG A 30 -20.57 -23.76 -19.04
C ARG A 30 -20.50 -22.39 -18.40
N VAL A 31 -21.52 -22.05 -17.63
CA VAL A 31 -21.61 -20.81 -16.87
C VAL A 31 -21.73 -21.08 -15.37
N SER A 32 -21.49 -20.06 -14.54
CA SER A 32 -21.73 -20.18 -13.10
C SER A 32 -23.22 -20.36 -12.80
N ASN A 33 -23.55 -20.99 -11.67
CA ASN A 33 -24.94 -21.14 -11.22
C ASN A 33 -25.67 -19.80 -11.17
N PHE A 34 -24.99 -18.76 -10.67
CA PHE A 34 -25.51 -17.41 -10.60
C PHE A 34 -25.88 -16.83 -11.98
N LEU A 35 -25.02 -17.01 -12.98
CA LEU A 35 -25.33 -16.55 -14.34
C LEU A 35 -26.42 -17.40 -14.99
N GLY A 36 -26.42 -18.71 -14.74
CA GLY A 36 -27.42 -19.65 -15.24
C GLY A 36 -28.86 -19.36 -14.77
N GLU A 37 -29.02 -18.74 -13.60
CA GLU A 37 -30.32 -18.22 -13.12
C GLU A 37 -30.85 -17.05 -13.98
N HIS A 38 -29.96 -16.29 -14.61
CA HIS A 38 -30.32 -15.11 -15.39
C HIS A 38 -30.52 -15.40 -16.90
N ILE A 39 -30.12 -16.59 -17.34
CA ILE A 39 -30.24 -17.07 -18.72
C ILE A 39 -31.55 -17.86 -18.89
N ARG A 40 -32.33 -17.53 -19.91
CA ARG A 40 -33.58 -18.21 -20.26
C ARG A 40 -33.43 -19.01 -21.56
N LEU A 41 -34.31 -19.99 -21.74
CA LEU A 41 -34.40 -20.71 -23.00
C LEU A 41 -34.78 -19.75 -24.12
N GLY A 42 -34.06 -19.82 -25.23
CA GLY A 42 -34.25 -18.95 -26.38
C GLY A 42 -33.60 -17.57 -26.27
N ASP A 43 -32.81 -17.29 -25.23
CA ASP A 43 -31.90 -16.15 -25.22
C ASP A 43 -30.75 -16.38 -26.22
N GLU A 44 -30.27 -15.31 -26.83
CA GLU A 44 -29.13 -15.31 -27.75
C GLU A 44 -27.87 -14.89 -26.98
N ILE A 45 -26.83 -15.73 -26.97
CA ILE A 45 -25.58 -15.48 -26.25
C ILE A 45 -24.45 -15.28 -27.25
N GLN A 46 -23.79 -14.12 -27.14
CA GLN A 46 -22.50 -13.84 -27.78
C GLN A 46 -21.42 -13.92 -26.71
N PHE A 47 -20.32 -14.61 -26.99
CA PHE A 47 -19.26 -14.79 -26.02
C PHE A 47 -17.88 -14.74 -26.67
N SER A 48 -16.91 -14.25 -25.91
CA SER A 48 -15.50 -14.33 -26.31
C SER A 48 -14.68 -14.96 -25.18
N MET A 49 -13.89 -15.97 -25.54
CA MET A 49 -12.99 -16.66 -24.61
C MET A 49 -11.63 -15.95 -24.58
N PRO A 50 -11.01 -15.75 -23.40
CA PRO A 50 -9.65 -15.22 -23.34
C PRO A 50 -8.65 -16.18 -23.99
N GLU A 51 -7.74 -15.66 -24.81
CA GLU A 51 -6.63 -16.46 -25.36
C GLU A 51 -5.50 -16.54 -24.33
N GLY A 52 -5.09 -17.76 -23.96
CA GLY A 52 -3.89 -18.01 -23.14
C GLY A 52 -4.05 -17.86 -21.62
N GLY A 53 -4.29 -18.98 -20.94
CA GLY A 53 -3.65 -19.29 -19.65
C GLY A 53 -4.00 -18.45 -18.41
N THR A 54 -5.28 -18.34 -18.05
CA THR A 54 -5.85 -18.46 -16.68
C THR A 54 -7.36 -18.19 -16.80
N PRO A 55 -8.25 -18.94 -16.13
CA PRO A 55 -9.69 -18.86 -16.35
C PRO A 55 -10.26 -17.61 -15.67
N THR A 56 -10.03 -16.45 -16.27
CA THR A 56 -10.68 -15.21 -15.86
C THR A 56 -11.86 -15.03 -16.80
N SER A 57 -13.06 -14.97 -16.23
CA SER A 57 -14.36 -15.21 -16.86
C SER A 57 -14.54 -14.67 -18.28
N PRO A 58 -15.25 -15.40 -19.17
CA PRO A 58 -15.52 -14.94 -20.52
C PRO A 58 -16.33 -13.64 -20.53
N GLU A 59 -16.09 -12.82 -21.56
CA GLU A 59 -16.96 -11.69 -21.89
C GLU A 59 -18.23 -12.26 -22.53
N LEU A 60 -19.39 -11.96 -21.96
CA LEU A 60 -20.68 -12.53 -22.36
C LEU A 60 -21.70 -11.43 -22.57
N LEU A 61 -22.31 -11.38 -23.75
CA LEU A 61 -23.48 -10.56 -24.04
C LEU A 61 -24.68 -11.48 -24.29
N ILE A 62 -25.70 -11.34 -23.46
CA ILE A 62 -26.94 -12.12 -23.54
C ILE A 62 -28.07 -11.19 -23.95
N LYS A 63 -28.58 -11.41 -25.15
CA LYS A 63 -29.74 -10.73 -25.71
C LYS A 63 -30.99 -11.54 -25.40
N ARG A 64 -31.86 -10.95 -24.58
CA ARG A 64 -33.14 -11.54 -24.22
C ARG A 64 -34.16 -11.38 -25.34
N ARG A 65 -35.09 -12.33 -25.47
CA ARG A 65 -36.20 -12.24 -26.46
C ARG A 65 -37.01 -10.95 -26.34
N ALA A 66 -37.22 -10.49 -25.10
CA ALA A 66 -37.84 -9.22 -24.80
C ALA A 66 -37.15 -8.61 -23.56
N GLY A 67 -36.81 -7.33 -23.62
CA GLY A 67 -36.22 -6.58 -22.50
C GLY A 67 -34.72 -6.26 -22.68
N PRO A 68 -34.07 -5.81 -21.59
CA PRO A 68 -32.69 -5.33 -21.64
C PRO A 68 -31.69 -6.47 -21.87
N PHE A 69 -30.53 -6.11 -22.42
CA PHE A 69 -29.38 -6.99 -22.56
C PHE A 69 -28.73 -7.21 -21.21
N LEU A 70 -28.21 -8.42 -21.00
CA LEU A 70 -27.35 -8.74 -19.87
C LEU A 70 -25.91 -8.86 -20.37
N TYR A 71 -24.98 -8.18 -19.72
CA TYR A 71 -23.59 -8.13 -20.16
C TYR A 71 -22.65 -8.40 -18.99
N GLN A 72 -21.81 -9.41 -19.15
CA GLN A 72 -20.74 -9.77 -18.22
C GLN A 72 -19.40 -9.40 -18.85
N THR A 73 -18.59 -8.64 -18.13
CA THR A 73 -17.26 -8.28 -18.62
C THR A 73 -16.28 -7.99 -17.49
N LEU A 74 -14.99 -7.96 -17.81
CA LEU A 74 -13.94 -7.49 -16.92
C LEU A 74 -13.80 -5.98 -17.09
N ILE A 75 -13.99 -5.23 -16.01
CA ILE A 75 -13.79 -3.78 -16.02
C ILE A 75 -12.43 -3.39 -15.43
N GLY A 76 -11.83 -2.40 -16.08
CA GLY A 76 -10.73 -1.60 -15.57
C GLY A 76 -11.26 -0.35 -14.88
N TYR A 77 -10.42 0.67 -14.80
CA TYR A 77 -10.64 1.85 -13.97
C TYR A 77 -12.01 2.51 -14.20
N ALA A 78 -12.77 2.67 -13.11
CA ALA A 78 -13.98 3.47 -13.07
C ALA A 78 -13.63 4.94 -12.76
N ALA A 79 -13.94 5.84 -13.69
CA ALA A 79 -13.64 7.26 -13.54
C ALA A 79 -14.49 7.93 -12.45
N LYS A 80 -14.07 9.14 -12.03
CA LYS A 80 -14.93 9.99 -11.19
C LYS A 80 -16.19 10.39 -11.97
N PRO A 81 -17.33 10.64 -11.28
CA PRO A 81 -18.57 11.07 -11.89
C PRO A 81 -18.37 12.29 -12.79
N LYS A 82 -19.01 12.27 -13.96
CA LYS A 82 -19.05 13.37 -14.93
C LYS A 82 -20.51 13.67 -15.27
N SER A 83 -20.78 14.92 -15.65
CA SER A 83 -22.08 15.31 -16.18
C SER A 83 -22.08 15.21 -17.71
N ASP A 84 -23.16 14.73 -18.28
CA ASP A 84 -23.41 14.80 -19.72
C ASP A 84 -23.99 16.17 -20.13
N ARG A 85 -24.32 16.31 -21.42
CA ARG A 85 -24.93 17.55 -21.96
C ARG A 85 -26.30 17.85 -21.37
N CYS A 86 -26.99 16.83 -20.86
CA CYS A 86 -28.30 16.92 -20.22
C CYS A 86 -28.19 17.06 -18.69
N GLN A 87 -26.99 17.32 -18.16
CA GLN A 87 -26.68 17.41 -16.74
C GLN A 87 -26.93 16.11 -15.93
N HIS A 88 -27.08 14.97 -16.61
CA HIS A 88 -27.12 13.67 -15.94
C HIS A 88 -25.72 13.22 -15.55
N THR A 89 -25.58 12.74 -14.32
CA THR A 89 -24.30 12.29 -13.77
C THR A 89 -24.10 10.80 -14.01
N PHE A 90 -22.93 10.47 -14.57
CA PHE A 90 -22.55 9.10 -14.90
C PHE A 90 -21.07 8.84 -14.58
N VAL A 91 -20.74 7.56 -14.43
CA VAL A 91 -19.37 7.05 -14.31
C VAL A 91 -19.08 6.18 -15.53
N SER A 92 -17.97 6.46 -16.18
CA SER A 92 -17.45 5.59 -17.24
C SER A 92 -16.46 4.59 -16.64
N ALA A 93 -16.70 3.30 -16.83
CA ALA A 93 -15.73 2.25 -16.52
C ALA A 93 -15.14 1.68 -17.81
N GLU A 94 -13.82 1.51 -17.84
CA GLU A 94 -13.12 0.90 -18.97
C GLU A 94 -13.45 -0.60 -19.06
N ILE A 95 -13.65 -1.13 -20.28
CA ILE A 95 -13.78 -2.56 -20.50
C ILE A 95 -12.40 -3.11 -20.86
N CYS A 96 -11.90 -4.03 -20.03
CA CYS A 96 -10.62 -4.67 -20.26
C CYS A 96 -10.77 -5.71 -21.38
N ASN A 97 -10.04 -5.52 -22.48
CA ASN A 97 -10.03 -6.45 -23.62
C ASN A 97 -11.43 -6.68 -24.21
N GLY A 98 -12.20 -5.62 -24.47
CA GLY A 98 -13.54 -5.71 -25.06
C GLY A 98 -13.52 -6.30 -26.47
N ARG A 99 -13.79 -7.60 -26.57
CA ARG A 99 -13.80 -8.37 -27.83
C ARG A 99 -15.18 -8.38 -28.48
N LEU A 100 -16.24 -8.09 -27.72
CA LEU A 100 -17.61 -7.96 -28.25
C LEU A 100 -17.94 -6.54 -28.77
N GLY A 101 -16.93 -5.69 -28.98
CA GLY A 101 -17.07 -4.37 -29.62
C GLY A 101 -17.37 -3.20 -28.68
N PHE A 102 -17.38 -3.42 -27.37
CA PHE A 102 -17.57 -2.36 -26.37
C PHE A 102 -16.24 -1.95 -25.72
N ASN A 103 -16.01 -0.64 -25.63
CA ASN A 103 -14.81 -0.07 -25.01
C ASN A 103 -15.07 0.45 -23.58
N SER A 104 -16.32 0.79 -23.26
CA SER A 104 -16.68 1.32 -21.94
C SER A 104 -18.11 1.01 -21.50
N LEU A 105 -18.29 0.89 -20.19
CA LEU A 105 -19.58 0.88 -19.52
C LEU A 105 -19.94 2.30 -19.06
N HIS A 106 -21.14 2.75 -19.41
CA HIS A 106 -21.72 4.01 -18.94
C HIS A 106 -22.69 3.70 -17.80
N LEU A 107 -22.23 3.90 -16.56
CA LEU A 107 -22.96 3.61 -15.34
C LEU A 107 -23.64 4.88 -14.82
N THR A 108 -24.96 4.86 -14.68
CA THR A 108 -25.67 5.98 -14.04
C THR A 108 -25.33 6.03 -12.55
N CYS A 109 -25.25 7.24 -11.97
CA CYS A 109 -24.99 7.36 -10.52
C CYS A 109 -26.07 6.67 -9.66
N THR A 110 -27.30 6.55 -10.16
CA THR A 110 -28.38 5.80 -9.51
C THR A 110 -28.10 4.29 -9.49
N SER A 111 -27.64 3.69 -10.60
CA SER A 111 -27.30 2.25 -10.65
C SER A 111 -26.16 1.89 -9.69
N ILE A 112 -25.19 2.79 -9.53
CA ILE A 112 -24.06 2.62 -8.60
C ILE A 112 -24.56 2.75 -7.15
N ARG A 113 -25.36 3.78 -6.86
CA ARG A 113 -25.96 4.00 -5.54
C ARG A 113 -26.74 2.77 -5.09
N ASP A 114 -27.66 2.30 -5.93
CA ASP A 114 -28.59 1.22 -5.58
C ASP A 114 -27.85 -0.12 -5.35
N TYR A 115 -26.72 -0.35 -6.04
CA TYR A 115 -25.96 -1.59 -5.86
C TYR A 115 -24.95 -1.54 -4.70
N PHE A 116 -24.22 -0.42 -4.55
CA PHE A 116 -23.09 -0.31 -3.62
C PHE A 116 -23.42 0.36 -2.29
N TYR A 117 -24.34 1.34 -2.30
CA TYR A 117 -24.62 2.22 -1.16
C TYR A 117 -25.97 1.94 -0.50
N SER A 118 -26.86 1.18 -1.15
CA SER A 118 -28.09 0.69 -0.53
C SER A 118 -27.85 -0.62 0.23
N LEU A 119 -28.61 -0.85 1.30
CA LEU A 119 -28.57 -2.12 2.04
C LEU A 119 -29.23 -3.23 1.22
N ASN A 120 -30.44 -2.94 0.72
CA ASN A 120 -31.19 -3.81 -0.15
C ASN A 120 -31.10 -3.32 -1.60
N ARG A 121 -30.51 -4.15 -2.46
CA ARG A 121 -30.28 -3.85 -3.88
C ARG A 121 -31.55 -3.84 -4.73
N ASN A 122 -32.66 -4.32 -4.19
CA ASN A 122 -33.93 -4.48 -4.90
C ASN A 122 -34.97 -3.40 -4.58
N HIS A 123 -34.68 -2.48 -3.66
CA HIS A 123 -35.60 -1.38 -3.30
C HIS A 123 -34.92 -0.02 -3.49
N SER A 124 -35.73 1.00 -3.80
CA SER A 124 -35.28 2.39 -3.85
C SER A 124 -34.70 2.85 -2.51
N ALA A 125 -33.63 3.64 -2.54
CA ALA A 125 -32.89 4.10 -1.36
C ALA A 125 -33.73 4.89 -0.33
N ASN A 126 -34.86 5.49 -0.73
CA ASN A 126 -35.61 6.48 0.06
C ASN A 126 -36.28 5.97 1.36
N ASN A 127 -36.21 4.68 1.71
CA ASN A 127 -36.83 4.18 2.94
C ASN A 127 -36.05 3.02 3.60
N GLN A 128 -34.75 2.94 3.35
CA GLN A 128 -33.89 1.89 3.90
C GLN A 128 -33.15 2.36 5.14
N ARG A 129 -32.87 1.42 6.05
CA ARG A 129 -31.86 1.63 7.10
C ARG A 129 -30.53 2.06 6.46
N THR A 130 -29.81 2.92 7.15
CA THR A 130 -28.49 3.39 6.71
C THR A 130 -27.39 2.41 7.10
N PHE A 131 -26.18 2.62 6.58
CA PHE A 131 -24.98 1.91 7.03
C PHE A 131 -24.65 2.23 8.49
N TYR A 132 -24.96 3.44 8.95
CA TYR A 132 -24.84 3.83 10.35
C TYR A 132 -25.82 3.04 11.23
N ASP A 133 -27.07 2.89 10.80
CA ASP A 133 -28.07 2.06 11.51
C ASP A 133 -27.66 0.58 11.55
N LEU A 134 -27.09 0.06 10.45
CA LEU A 134 -26.62 -1.32 10.39
C LEU A 134 -25.48 -1.57 11.39
N LEU A 135 -24.53 -0.63 11.50
CA LEU A 135 -23.44 -0.69 12.47
C LEU A 135 -23.88 -0.27 13.87
N LYS A 136 -25.08 0.30 14.04
CA LYS A 136 -25.55 0.95 15.28
C LYS A 136 -24.60 2.07 15.74
N THR A 137 -24.16 2.91 14.81
CA THR A 137 -23.24 4.03 15.05
C THR A 137 -23.80 5.37 14.59
N ARG A 138 -23.09 6.45 14.92
CA ARG A 138 -23.45 7.82 14.51
C ARG A 138 -22.65 8.27 13.28
N PRO A 139 -23.16 9.21 12.48
CA PRO A 139 -22.45 9.74 11.31
C PRO A 139 -21.10 10.38 11.59
N ASN A 140 -20.85 10.86 12.80
CA ASN A 140 -19.59 11.46 13.22
C ASN A 140 -18.61 10.47 13.90
N ALA A 141 -18.95 9.18 13.96
CA ALA A 141 -18.11 8.17 14.60
C ALA A 141 -16.71 8.12 13.95
N SER A 142 -15.67 8.06 14.78
CA SER A 142 -14.28 7.84 14.39
C SER A 142 -14.09 6.46 13.74
N LEU A 143 -12.96 6.28 13.03
CA LEU A 143 -12.66 4.99 12.41
C LEU A 143 -12.55 3.84 13.43
N GLY A 144 -12.01 4.13 14.62
CA GLY A 144 -11.93 3.18 15.73
C GLY A 144 -13.31 2.73 16.22
N GLU A 145 -14.23 3.69 16.43
CA GLU A 145 -15.61 3.39 16.83
C GLU A 145 -16.35 2.58 15.76
N LEU A 146 -16.19 2.93 14.47
CA LEU A 146 -16.75 2.16 13.36
C LEU A 146 -16.23 0.72 13.35
N ARG A 147 -14.93 0.52 13.64
CA ARG A 147 -14.36 -0.84 13.70
C ARG A 147 -14.90 -1.63 14.87
N LEU A 148 -14.96 -1.01 16.05
CA LEU A 148 -15.50 -1.67 17.24
C LEU A 148 -16.94 -2.13 16.98
N ALA A 149 -17.76 -1.22 16.44
CA ALA A 149 -19.13 -1.52 16.05
C ALA A 149 -19.23 -2.65 15.01
N HIS A 150 -18.38 -2.64 13.98
CA HIS A 150 -18.31 -3.74 13.00
C HIS A 150 -17.96 -5.07 13.68
N LYS A 151 -16.93 -5.12 14.54
CA LYS A 151 -16.52 -6.35 15.24
C LYS A 151 -17.62 -6.88 16.15
N LEU A 152 -18.25 -6.01 16.95
CA LEU A 152 -19.38 -6.39 17.81
C LEU A 152 -20.54 -6.93 16.97
N ARG A 153 -20.91 -6.23 15.89
CA ARG A 153 -22.02 -6.68 15.05
C ARG A 153 -21.72 -7.96 14.28
N GLU A 154 -20.46 -8.19 13.92
CA GLU A 154 -20.01 -9.45 13.31
C GLU A 154 -20.17 -10.61 14.29
N LEU A 155 -19.80 -10.42 15.57
CA LEU A 155 -20.01 -11.42 16.62
C LEU A 155 -21.50 -11.68 16.90
N GLU A 156 -22.33 -10.63 16.98
CA GLU A 156 -23.79 -10.76 17.14
C GLU A 156 -24.41 -11.58 15.99
N LEU A 157 -23.98 -11.33 14.75
CA LEU A 157 -24.45 -12.08 13.57
C LEU A 157 -23.97 -13.54 13.58
N LEU A 158 -22.74 -13.80 14.02
CA LEU A 158 -22.22 -15.16 14.15
C LEU A 158 -22.99 -15.95 15.22
N ALA A 159 -23.26 -15.34 16.38
CA ALA A 159 -24.06 -15.95 17.44
C ALA A 159 -25.51 -16.25 16.99
N ALA A 160 -26.08 -15.39 16.13
CA ALA A 160 -27.42 -15.58 15.57
C ALA A 160 -27.48 -16.51 14.35
N GLY A 161 -26.38 -17.18 13.96
CA GLY A 161 -26.36 -18.10 12.81
C GLY A 161 -26.56 -17.41 11.45
N ALA A 162 -26.19 -16.12 11.33
CA ALA A 162 -26.45 -15.34 10.13
C ALA A 162 -25.72 -15.87 8.88
N SER A 163 -26.39 -15.76 7.73
CA SER A 163 -25.86 -16.18 6.43
C SER A 163 -24.58 -15.42 6.03
N ALA A 164 -23.79 -16.01 5.14
CA ALA A 164 -22.62 -15.34 4.56
C ALA A 164 -22.99 -14.02 3.83
N SER A 165 -24.19 -13.94 3.25
CA SER A 165 -24.71 -12.74 2.59
C SER A 165 -24.90 -11.58 3.57
N GLN A 166 -25.52 -11.84 4.73
CA GLN A 166 -25.71 -10.81 5.77
C GLN A 166 -24.37 -10.29 6.29
N ARG A 167 -23.40 -11.17 6.52
CA ARG A 167 -22.04 -10.79 6.92
C ARG A 167 -21.31 -10.00 5.82
N ALA A 168 -21.55 -10.30 4.54
CA ALA A 168 -21.00 -9.54 3.43
C ALA A 168 -21.59 -8.12 3.33
N VAL A 169 -22.88 -7.94 3.66
CA VAL A 169 -23.51 -6.61 3.74
C VAL A 169 -22.89 -5.78 4.88
N LEU A 170 -22.68 -6.39 6.05
CA LEU A 170 -21.99 -5.74 7.18
C LEU A 170 -20.56 -5.30 6.81
N ALA A 171 -19.78 -6.20 6.20
CA ALA A 171 -18.42 -5.88 5.77
C ALA A 171 -18.40 -4.79 4.69
N ARG A 172 -19.39 -4.77 3.77
CA ARG A 172 -19.55 -3.71 2.76
C ARG A 172 -19.76 -2.35 3.43
N ALA A 173 -20.73 -2.26 4.34
CA ALA A 173 -21.04 -1.03 5.06
C ALA A 173 -19.79 -0.48 5.77
N PHE A 174 -19.08 -1.34 6.52
CA PHE A 174 -17.86 -0.94 7.19
C PHE A 174 -16.76 -0.49 6.21
N ASN A 175 -16.54 -1.22 5.11
CA ASN A 175 -15.52 -0.84 4.13
C ASN A 175 -15.81 0.50 3.45
N VAL A 176 -17.09 0.81 3.16
CA VAL A 176 -17.49 2.12 2.60
C VAL A 176 -17.23 3.24 3.62
N LEU A 177 -17.68 3.05 4.87
CA LEU A 177 -17.52 4.06 5.92
C LEU A 177 -16.06 4.23 6.39
N SER A 178 -15.21 3.22 6.19
CA SER A 178 -13.80 3.26 6.59
C SER A 178 -12.92 4.12 5.67
N VAL A 179 -13.35 4.36 4.44
CA VAL A 179 -12.60 5.16 3.46
C VAL A 179 -13.18 6.57 3.41
N PRO A 180 -12.43 7.63 3.77
CA PRO A 180 -12.98 8.99 3.88
C PRO A 180 -13.72 9.47 2.63
N GLU A 181 -13.18 9.23 1.43
CA GLU A 181 -13.82 9.63 0.17
C GLU A 181 -15.14 8.90 -0.09
N LEU A 182 -15.21 7.60 0.24
CA LEU A 182 -16.43 6.81 0.08
C LEU A 182 -17.47 7.14 1.15
N ARG A 183 -17.03 7.43 2.38
CA ARG A 183 -17.89 7.91 3.46
C ARG A 183 -18.51 9.26 3.13
N ALA A 184 -17.71 10.22 2.67
CA ALA A 184 -18.21 11.53 2.25
C ALA A 184 -19.21 11.41 1.08
N CYS A 185 -18.94 10.53 0.12
CA CYS A 185 -19.90 10.22 -0.95
C CYS A 185 -21.20 9.63 -0.39
N TYR A 186 -21.12 8.74 0.61
CA TYR A 186 -22.29 8.16 1.25
C TYR A 186 -23.10 9.20 2.03
N ASP A 187 -22.43 10.05 2.81
CA ASP A 187 -23.08 11.13 3.56
C ASP A 187 -23.77 12.13 2.64
N ALA A 188 -23.16 12.47 1.50
CA ALA A 188 -23.80 13.29 0.47
C ALA A 188 -25.07 12.64 -0.10
N LEU A 189 -25.05 11.32 -0.34
CA LEU A 189 -26.20 10.56 -0.82
C LEU A 189 -27.34 10.47 0.20
N LEU A 190 -27.03 10.51 1.50
CA LEU A 190 -28.06 10.57 2.55
C LEU A 190 -28.79 11.91 2.54
N ASN A 191 -28.11 13.00 2.19
CA ASN A 191 -28.69 14.34 2.11
C ASN A 191 -29.42 14.59 0.79
N ASP A 192 -28.80 14.22 -0.34
CA ASP A 192 -29.41 14.31 -1.67
C ASP A 192 -29.20 12.99 -2.43
N PRO A 193 -30.27 12.21 -2.67
CA PRO A 193 -30.21 10.95 -3.43
C PRO A 193 -29.71 11.10 -4.88
N LYS A 194 -29.67 12.31 -5.44
CA LYS A 194 -29.16 12.61 -6.79
C LYS A 194 -27.68 13.03 -6.79
N SER A 195 -27.04 13.11 -5.63
CA SER A 195 -25.62 13.42 -5.50
C SER A 195 -24.75 12.52 -6.39
N PRO A 196 -23.65 13.03 -6.98
CA PRO A 196 -22.75 12.22 -7.80
C PRO A 196 -22.15 11.04 -7.01
N THR A 197 -22.39 9.82 -7.50
CA THR A 197 -21.97 8.58 -6.82
C THR A 197 -20.62 8.06 -7.31
N LEU A 198 -19.66 7.88 -6.40
CA LEU A 198 -18.38 7.24 -6.72
C LEU A 198 -18.54 5.72 -6.91
N PHE A 199 -17.80 5.14 -7.86
CA PHE A 199 -17.65 3.68 -7.91
C PHE A 199 -16.65 3.25 -6.81
N PRO A 200 -17.04 2.37 -5.85
CA PRO A 200 -16.16 2.02 -4.74
C PRO A 200 -14.81 1.46 -5.20
N PHE A 201 -13.72 1.98 -4.63
CA PHE A 201 -12.34 1.59 -4.95
C PHE A 201 -11.94 1.75 -6.43
N ALA A 202 -12.64 2.61 -7.19
CA ALA A 202 -12.34 2.90 -8.60
C ALA A 202 -12.35 1.67 -9.53
N GLY A 203 -13.13 0.64 -9.16
CA GLY A 203 -13.60 -0.46 -10.01
C GLY A 203 -12.53 -1.21 -10.79
N PHE A 204 -12.10 -2.38 -10.31
CA PHE A 204 -11.36 -3.36 -11.10
C PHE A 204 -11.94 -4.73 -10.79
N GLY A 205 -12.34 -5.50 -11.80
CA GLY A 205 -12.89 -6.84 -11.62
C GLY A 205 -14.06 -7.17 -12.52
N ILE A 206 -14.74 -8.27 -12.22
CA ILE A 206 -15.80 -8.81 -13.07
C ILE A 206 -17.12 -8.15 -12.67
N ILE A 207 -17.85 -7.62 -13.65
CA ILE A 207 -19.16 -7.01 -13.45
C ILE A 207 -20.20 -7.70 -14.34
N LEU A 208 -21.42 -7.84 -13.81
CA LEU A 208 -22.61 -8.25 -14.55
C LEU A 208 -23.63 -7.11 -14.49
N VAL A 209 -24.08 -6.64 -15.64
CA VAL A 209 -24.96 -5.47 -15.76
C VAL A 209 -26.14 -5.75 -16.68
N LEU A 210 -27.28 -5.11 -16.40
CA LEU A 210 -28.41 -5.00 -17.31
C LEU A 210 -28.39 -3.63 -17.98
N GLY A 211 -28.66 -3.60 -19.29
CA GLY A 211 -28.62 -2.37 -20.03
C GLY A 211 -28.92 -2.51 -21.52
N SER A 212 -28.41 -1.56 -22.28
CA SER A 212 -28.58 -1.48 -23.72
C SER A 212 -27.25 -1.12 -24.39
N PRO A 213 -26.85 -1.86 -25.44
CA PRO A 213 -25.69 -1.49 -26.25
C PRO A 213 -26.02 -0.28 -27.15
N LEU A 214 -25.07 0.63 -27.31
CA LEU A 214 -25.14 1.72 -28.27
C LEU A 214 -23.72 2.06 -28.75
N ASN A 215 -23.45 1.83 -30.04
CA ASN A 215 -22.13 1.98 -30.63
C ASN A 215 -21.05 1.19 -29.87
N ASP A 216 -19.96 1.84 -29.47
CA ASP A 216 -18.83 1.28 -28.73
C ASP A 216 -19.03 1.29 -27.20
N ARG A 217 -20.26 1.56 -26.74
CA ARG A 217 -20.60 1.77 -25.33
C ARG A 217 -21.77 0.90 -24.91
N PHE A 218 -21.72 0.44 -23.67
CA PHE A 218 -22.86 -0.24 -23.05
C PHE A 218 -23.45 0.66 -21.96
N PHE A 219 -24.71 1.07 -22.14
CA PHE A 219 -25.42 1.92 -21.19
C PHE A 219 -26.06 1.05 -20.11
N VAL A 220 -25.57 1.18 -18.89
CA VAL A 220 -25.98 0.36 -17.75
C VAL A 220 -27.21 0.98 -17.09
N ARG A 221 -28.27 0.19 -17.05
CA ARG A 221 -29.49 0.49 -16.29
C ARG A 221 -29.38 0.00 -14.85
N GLN A 222 -28.78 -1.18 -14.64
CA GLN A 222 -28.67 -1.79 -13.31
C GLN A 222 -27.41 -2.66 -13.22
N VAL A 223 -26.72 -2.57 -12.09
CA VAL A 223 -25.65 -3.51 -11.74
C VAL A 223 -26.25 -4.72 -11.03
N ILE A 224 -25.97 -5.92 -11.52
CA ILE A 224 -26.50 -7.18 -10.98
C ILE A 224 -25.49 -7.82 -10.04
N SER A 225 -24.22 -7.86 -10.45
CA SER A 225 -23.13 -8.31 -9.59
C SER A 225 -21.82 -7.62 -9.93
N PHE A 226 -20.93 -7.56 -8.94
CA PHE A 226 -19.57 -7.06 -9.08
C PHE A 226 -18.65 -7.82 -8.13
N ILE A 227 -17.59 -8.37 -8.68
CA ILE A 227 -16.56 -9.12 -7.97
C ILE A 227 -15.23 -8.39 -8.20
N PRO A 228 -14.73 -7.64 -7.20
CA PRO A 228 -13.49 -6.90 -7.37
C PRO A 228 -12.28 -7.82 -7.42
N GLU A 229 -11.23 -7.41 -8.15
CA GLU A 229 -9.91 -8.05 -8.12
C GLU A 229 -9.30 -7.90 -6.73
N ARG A 230 -9.08 -9.04 -6.06
CA ARG A 230 -8.51 -9.08 -4.71
C ARG A 230 -7.25 -9.93 -4.66
N ARG A 231 -6.30 -9.51 -3.81
CA ARG A 231 -5.10 -10.28 -3.47
C ARG A 231 -4.89 -10.31 -1.97
N LYS A 232 -4.54 -11.47 -1.42
CA LYS A 232 -4.03 -11.58 -0.05
C LYS A 232 -2.55 -11.28 -0.04
N ARG A 233 -2.08 -10.48 0.92
CA ARG A 233 -0.64 -10.25 1.14
C ARG A 233 -0.34 -10.29 2.64
N ARG A 234 0.86 -10.79 2.96
CA ARG A 234 1.46 -10.78 4.29
C ARG A 234 2.84 -10.14 4.19
N PHE A 235 3.15 -9.15 5.02
CA PHE A 235 4.45 -8.47 5.00
C PHE A 235 4.74 -7.75 6.33
N LYS A 236 6.02 -7.40 6.54
CA LYS A 236 6.45 -6.57 7.67
C LYS A 236 6.33 -5.09 7.31
N LEU A 237 5.63 -4.32 8.16
CA LEU A 237 5.37 -2.91 8.01
C LEU A 237 6.14 -2.13 9.09
N PRO A 238 7.21 -1.40 8.73
CA PRO A 238 7.94 -0.57 9.68
C PRO A 238 7.11 0.61 10.16
N LEU A 239 6.95 0.78 11.48
CA LEU A 239 6.10 1.83 12.06
C LEU A 239 6.55 3.23 11.63
N TRP A 240 7.86 3.46 11.51
CA TRP A 240 8.42 4.74 11.07
C TRP A 240 7.98 5.19 9.67
N LYS A 241 7.56 4.26 8.80
CA LYS A 241 7.04 4.56 7.45
C LYS A 241 5.57 4.96 7.44
N MET A 242 4.87 4.85 8.56
CA MET A 242 3.46 5.25 8.67
C MET A 242 3.34 6.76 8.82
N THR A 243 2.23 7.32 8.36
CA THR A 243 1.81 8.68 8.69
C THR A 243 0.69 8.62 9.70
N TYR A 244 0.89 9.25 10.86
CA TYR A 244 -0.04 9.19 11.98
C TYR A 244 -0.99 10.39 11.97
N TYR A 245 -2.28 10.13 12.12
CA TYR A 245 -3.34 11.13 12.30
C TYR A 245 -3.97 10.90 13.68
N SER A 246 -4.90 11.76 14.08
CA SER A 246 -5.59 11.62 15.37
C SER A 246 -6.45 10.36 15.46
N ASP A 247 -7.02 9.92 14.34
CA ASP A 247 -7.98 8.80 14.28
C ASP A 247 -7.46 7.56 13.55
N ARG A 248 -6.30 7.66 12.88
CA ARG A 248 -5.75 6.59 12.03
C ARG A 248 -4.27 6.74 11.74
N ALA A 249 -3.62 5.65 11.37
CA ALA A 249 -2.27 5.61 10.84
C ALA A 249 -2.31 5.05 9.41
N VAL A 250 -1.65 5.72 8.46
CA VAL A 250 -1.69 5.37 7.04
C VAL A 250 -0.29 5.03 6.53
N TYR A 251 -0.16 3.84 5.97
CA TYR A 251 1.03 3.40 5.26
C TYR A 251 0.81 3.47 3.75
N ARG A 252 1.76 4.08 3.04
CA ARG A 252 1.77 4.17 1.57
C ARG A 252 3.13 3.78 1.05
N ASP A 253 3.18 2.76 0.20
CA ASP A 253 4.41 2.34 -0.46
C ASP A 253 4.28 2.60 -1.96
N GLY A 254 4.99 3.61 -2.47
CA GLY A 254 4.98 3.93 -3.89
C GLY A 254 5.63 2.87 -4.79
N ARG A 255 6.52 2.03 -4.24
CA ARG A 255 7.19 0.95 -5.00
C ARG A 255 6.28 -0.27 -5.10
N ALA A 256 5.72 -0.71 -3.97
CA ALA A 256 4.77 -1.82 -3.94
C ALA A 256 3.36 -1.41 -4.43
N ARG A 257 3.10 -0.09 -4.53
CA ARG A 257 1.82 0.55 -4.88
C ARG A 257 0.67 0.09 -3.98
N ILE A 258 0.95 -0.03 -2.68
CA ILE A 258 -0.04 -0.45 -1.67
C ILE A 258 -0.36 0.68 -0.70
N GLU A 259 -1.60 0.70 -0.23
CA GLU A 259 -2.09 1.56 0.84
C GLU A 259 -2.76 0.72 1.94
N VAL A 260 -2.38 0.98 3.20
CA VAL A 260 -2.97 0.36 4.39
C VAL A 260 -3.36 1.45 5.37
N THR A 261 -4.58 1.38 5.90
CA THR A 261 -5.06 2.28 6.96
C THR A 261 -5.36 1.44 8.20
N LEU A 262 -4.72 1.80 9.31
CA LEU A 262 -4.91 1.20 10.62
C LEU A 262 -5.53 2.24 11.55
N ASP A 263 -6.44 1.82 12.41
CA ASP A 263 -7.05 2.63 13.46
C ASP A 263 -6.54 2.21 14.84
N PRO A 264 -6.82 2.99 15.91
CA PRO A 264 -6.38 2.67 17.26
C PRO A 264 -6.83 1.31 17.79
N ILE A 265 -7.94 0.73 17.28
CA ILE A 265 -8.40 -0.59 17.70
C ILE A 265 -7.58 -1.71 17.05
N LEU A 266 -7.11 -1.52 15.81
CA LEU A 266 -6.17 -2.46 15.19
C LEU A 266 -4.76 -2.29 15.73
N LEU A 267 -4.29 -1.05 15.89
CA LEU A 267 -2.93 -0.72 16.31
C LEU A 267 -2.97 -0.01 17.69
N PRO A 268 -3.18 -0.75 18.80
CA PRO A 268 -3.44 -0.20 20.12
C PRO A 268 -2.16 0.24 20.84
N ILE A 269 -1.37 1.12 20.22
CA ILE A 269 -0.08 1.61 20.74
C ILE A 269 -0.16 3.06 21.25
N GLY A 270 -1.36 3.62 21.31
CA GLY A 270 -1.59 5.02 21.73
C GLY A 270 -0.89 6.04 20.84
N PHE A 271 -0.94 5.85 19.51
CA PHE A 271 -0.33 6.80 18.59
C PHE A 271 -1.13 8.09 18.46
N ASP A 272 -0.44 9.17 18.10
CA ASP A 272 -1.03 10.48 17.84
C ASP A 272 -0.26 11.19 16.69
N PRO A 273 -0.71 12.35 16.19
CA PRO A 273 -0.01 13.09 15.14
C PRO A 273 1.42 13.53 15.49
N ASN A 274 1.77 13.72 16.77
CA ASN A 274 3.10 14.10 17.23
C ASN A 274 4.13 13.00 16.95
N TRP A 275 3.70 11.74 16.82
CA TRP A 275 4.57 10.64 16.36
C TRP A 275 5.23 10.95 15.02
N ASN A 276 4.61 11.73 14.14
CA ASN A 276 5.26 12.08 12.87
C ASN A 276 6.59 12.84 13.03
N ARG A 277 6.80 13.50 14.18
CA ARG A 277 8.05 14.21 14.48
C ARG A 277 9.20 13.27 14.84
N TRP A 278 8.90 12.12 15.44
CA TRP A 278 9.91 11.25 16.04
C TRP A 278 9.84 9.78 15.64
N LYS A 279 8.83 9.38 14.84
CA LYS A 279 8.63 7.99 14.39
C LYS A 279 9.87 7.39 13.73
N HIS A 280 10.78 8.19 13.18
CA HIS A 280 12.04 7.71 12.61
C HIS A 280 12.98 7.06 13.63
N LEU A 281 12.80 7.34 14.92
CA LEU A 281 13.50 6.68 16.01
C LEU A 281 12.98 5.26 16.27
N LEU A 282 11.82 4.89 15.71
CA LEU A 282 11.21 3.57 15.85
C LEU A 282 11.75 2.62 14.78
N GLY A 283 12.75 1.81 15.14
CA GLY A 283 13.30 0.76 14.27
C GLY A 283 12.42 -0.49 14.11
N ILE A 284 11.22 -0.50 14.69
CA ILE A 284 10.37 -1.70 14.80
C ILE A 284 9.37 -1.82 13.65
N ALA A 285 9.03 -3.06 13.30
CA ALA A 285 8.04 -3.39 12.29
C ALA A 285 6.99 -4.34 12.85
N ILE A 286 5.73 -4.11 12.49
CA ILE A 286 4.61 -5.01 12.76
C ILE A 286 4.41 -5.95 11.58
N GLU A 287 3.78 -7.09 11.81
CA GLU A 287 3.34 -7.95 10.72
C GLU A 287 1.92 -7.57 10.31
N VAL A 288 1.66 -7.47 9.00
CA VAL A 288 0.33 -7.18 8.45
C VAL A 288 -0.06 -8.28 7.49
N GLU A 289 -1.22 -8.88 7.74
CA GLU A 289 -1.92 -9.76 6.79
C GLU A 289 -3.22 -9.08 6.37
N ALA A 290 -3.41 -8.84 5.07
CA ALA A 290 -4.62 -8.19 4.59
C ALA A 290 -5.07 -8.68 3.21
N GLN A 291 -6.37 -8.51 2.94
CA GLN A 291 -6.92 -8.54 1.58
C GLN A 291 -6.89 -7.16 0.96
N PHE A 292 -6.20 -7.05 -0.17
CA PHE A 292 -6.09 -5.85 -0.98
C PHE A 292 -7.07 -5.91 -2.14
N THR A 293 -7.73 -4.80 -2.42
CA THR A 293 -8.50 -4.59 -3.65
C THR A 293 -7.70 -3.71 -4.61
N ARG A 294 -7.72 -4.06 -5.89
CA ARG A 294 -7.10 -3.23 -6.92
C ARG A 294 -7.89 -1.93 -7.09
N THR A 295 -7.18 -0.83 -7.29
CA THR A 295 -7.72 0.52 -7.49
C THR A 295 -6.84 1.32 -8.45
N GLY A 296 -7.27 2.52 -8.84
CA GLY A 296 -6.55 3.39 -9.76
C GLY A 296 -6.43 4.79 -9.19
N LYS A 297 -5.25 5.39 -9.33
CA LYS A 297 -4.99 6.79 -8.97
C LYS A 297 -4.33 7.50 -10.14
N TYR A 298 -4.81 8.70 -10.44
CA TYR A 298 -4.11 9.59 -11.36
C TYR A 298 -2.96 10.26 -10.62
N ILE A 299 -1.75 10.08 -11.13
CA ILE A 299 -0.55 10.71 -10.62
C ILE A 299 -0.01 11.61 -11.73
N ARG A 300 0.28 12.87 -11.38
CA ARG A 300 0.93 13.80 -12.29
C ARG A 300 2.41 13.42 -12.42
N LYS A 301 2.85 13.09 -13.64
CA LYS A 301 4.27 12.90 -13.97
C LYS A 301 4.64 13.94 -15.02
N GLY A 302 5.39 14.96 -14.60
CA GLY A 302 5.64 16.15 -15.42
C GLY A 302 4.34 16.89 -15.75
N ASN A 303 4.05 17.09 -17.03
CA ASN A 303 2.83 17.77 -17.50
C ASN A 303 1.69 16.82 -17.88
N GLN A 304 1.83 15.51 -17.66
CA GLN A 304 0.79 14.54 -18.01
C GLN A 304 0.24 13.82 -16.78
N TRP A 305 -1.08 13.61 -16.77
CA TRP A 305 -1.75 12.75 -15.80
C TRP A 305 -1.65 11.31 -16.27
N LYS A 306 -1.04 10.45 -15.45
CA LYS A 306 -0.94 9.02 -15.73
C LYS A 306 -1.77 8.24 -14.73
N LEU A 307 -2.65 7.38 -15.22
CA LEU A 307 -3.33 6.40 -14.40
C LEU A 307 -2.30 5.37 -13.92
N VAL A 308 -2.23 5.20 -12.60
CA VAL A 308 -1.36 4.22 -11.96
C VAL A 308 -2.24 3.29 -11.14
N THR A 309 -2.14 1.99 -11.40
CA THR A 309 -2.77 0.96 -10.57
C THR A 309 -2.15 0.94 -9.19
N TRP A 310 -3.01 0.94 -8.18
CA TRP A 310 -2.69 0.79 -6.76
C TRP A 310 -3.49 -0.37 -6.17
N GLU A 311 -3.11 -0.80 -4.98
CA GLU A 311 -3.84 -1.77 -4.18
C GLU A 311 -4.14 -1.15 -2.81
N MET A 312 -5.39 -1.25 -2.36
CA MET A 312 -5.83 -0.72 -1.07
C MET A 312 -6.30 -1.87 -0.18
N ALA A 313 -5.82 -1.93 1.05
CA ALA A 313 -6.29 -2.93 2.01
C ALA A 313 -7.76 -2.68 2.39
N LEU A 314 -8.57 -3.74 2.36
CA LEU A 314 -9.95 -3.69 2.82
C LEU A 314 -9.98 -3.65 4.34
N ALA A 315 -10.54 -2.58 4.92
CA ALA A 315 -10.55 -2.35 6.37
C ALA A 315 -11.11 -3.54 7.17
N SER A 316 -12.17 -4.20 6.68
CA SER A 316 -12.77 -5.41 7.30
C SER A 316 -11.89 -6.66 7.30
N ARG A 317 -10.77 -6.66 6.57
CA ARG A 317 -9.96 -7.85 6.25
C ARG A 317 -8.47 -7.63 6.52
N ILE A 318 -8.16 -6.84 7.55
CA ILE A 318 -6.79 -6.61 8.04
C ILE A 318 -6.61 -7.33 9.37
N LYS A 319 -5.49 -8.03 9.50
CA LYS A 319 -4.98 -8.57 10.76
C LYS A 319 -3.56 -8.05 10.96
N ILE A 320 -3.23 -7.74 12.20
CA ILE A 320 -1.87 -7.36 12.56
C ILE A 320 -1.34 -8.26 13.66
N THR A 321 -0.03 -8.48 13.64
CA THR A 321 0.70 -9.15 14.71
C THR A 321 1.74 -8.18 15.24
N LEU A 322 1.66 -7.87 16.53
CA LEU A 322 2.60 -6.99 17.21
C LEU A 322 3.84 -7.80 17.66
N PRO A 323 5.05 -7.25 17.50
CA PRO A 323 6.26 -7.87 18.04
C PRO A 323 6.31 -7.78 19.57
N GLU A 324 6.94 -8.76 20.22
CA GLU A 324 7.00 -8.85 21.69
C GLU A 324 7.73 -7.67 22.34
N ASN A 325 8.78 -7.16 21.69
CA ASN A 325 9.60 -6.05 22.19
C ASN A 325 9.05 -4.65 21.85
N LEU A 326 7.76 -4.55 21.50
CA LEU A 326 7.15 -3.30 21.05
C LEU A 326 7.17 -2.21 22.12
N GLU A 327 6.73 -2.51 23.34
CA GLU A 327 6.62 -1.52 24.41
C GLU A 327 7.99 -0.97 24.83
N GLU A 328 9.01 -1.83 24.85
CA GLU A 328 10.39 -1.44 25.11
C GLU A 328 10.89 -0.48 24.03
N ALA A 329 10.75 -0.86 22.75
CA ALA A 329 11.16 -0.02 21.62
C ALA A 329 10.42 1.33 21.57
N LEU A 330 9.13 1.35 21.92
CA LEU A 330 8.34 2.58 22.02
C LEU A 330 8.85 3.48 23.15
N SER A 331 9.13 2.90 24.31
CA SER A 331 9.65 3.62 25.48
C SER A 331 11.02 4.23 25.22
N GLU A 332 11.92 3.48 24.59
CA GLU A 332 13.24 3.97 24.18
C GLU A 332 13.14 5.14 23.20
N ALA A 333 12.30 5.02 22.16
CA ALA A 333 12.15 6.07 21.17
C ALA A 333 11.51 7.36 21.75
N LYS A 334 10.53 7.22 22.65
CA LYS A 334 9.94 8.37 23.36
C LYS A 334 10.96 9.07 24.25
N ARG A 335 11.76 8.33 25.03
CA ARG A 335 12.85 8.89 25.84
C ARG A 335 13.87 9.62 24.97
N ALA A 336 14.28 9.01 23.86
CA ALA A 336 15.21 9.63 22.92
C ALA A 336 14.65 10.95 22.39
N TYR A 337 13.39 10.99 21.95
CA TYR A 337 12.76 12.22 21.47
C TYR A 337 12.65 13.32 22.54
N GLN A 338 12.28 12.97 23.77
CA GLN A 338 12.22 13.93 24.88
C GLN A 338 13.60 14.55 25.14
N ARG A 339 14.68 13.75 25.11
CA ARG A 339 16.05 14.23 25.25
C ARG A 339 16.46 15.16 24.11
N PHE A 340 16.13 14.81 22.86
CA PHE A 340 16.36 15.70 21.72
C PHE A 340 15.70 17.07 21.90
N GLY A 341 14.49 17.11 22.48
CA GLY A 341 13.81 18.36 22.79
C GLY A 341 14.49 19.14 23.92
N GLN A 342 14.76 18.48 25.04
CA GLN A 342 15.34 19.09 26.25
C GLN A 342 16.72 19.73 25.99
N TYR A 343 17.55 19.08 25.18
CA TYR A 343 18.92 19.54 24.89
C TYR A 343 19.07 20.12 23.48
N SER A 344 17.95 20.56 22.87
CA SER A 344 17.91 21.03 21.47
C SER A 344 18.97 22.09 21.14
N SER A 345 19.10 23.14 21.96
CA SER A 345 20.09 24.21 21.76
C SER A 345 21.54 23.68 21.74
N TRP A 346 21.86 22.73 22.63
CA TRP A 346 23.17 22.10 22.68
C TRP A 346 23.41 21.20 21.47
N ILE A 347 22.41 20.40 21.08
CA ILE A 347 22.46 19.54 19.90
C ILE A 347 22.66 20.36 18.63
N GLU A 348 22.00 21.52 18.50
CA GLU A 348 22.17 22.44 17.37
C GLU A 348 23.59 23.03 17.31
N GLU A 349 24.18 23.39 18.45
CA GLU A 349 25.57 23.84 18.53
C GLU A 349 26.52 22.72 18.10
N MET A 350 26.34 21.50 18.60
CA MET A 350 27.15 20.35 18.20
C MET A 350 26.99 20.01 16.72
N CYS A 351 25.78 20.06 16.18
CA CYS A 351 25.53 19.89 14.74
C CYS A 351 26.30 20.94 13.92
N ARG A 352 26.32 22.22 14.36
CA ARG A 352 27.10 23.27 13.69
C ARG A 352 28.61 23.00 13.74
N GLN A 353 29.11 22.41 14.81
CA GLN A 353 30.52 22.02 14.93
C GLN A 353 30.85 20.81 14.05
N ILE A 354 30.03 19.75 14.10
CA ILE A 354 30.17 18.52 13.30
C ILE A 354 30.09 18.80 11.80
N GLU A 355 29.34 19.82 11.38
CA GLU A 355 29.28 20.23 9.98
C GLU A 355 30.61 20.85 9.50
N ARG A 356 31.37 21.47 10.41
CA ARG A 356 32.64 22.14 10.11
C ARG A 356 33.85 21.21 10.26
N GLU A 357 33.87 20.39 11.30
CA GLU A 357 35.02 19.55 11.65
C GLU A 357 34.58 18.15 12.11
N PRO A 358 35.27 17.08 11.68
CA PRO A 358 35.00 15.74 12.17
C PRO A 358 35.23 15.62 13.68
N MET A 359 34.21 15.19 14.42
CA MET A 359 34.30 15.07 15.88
C MET A 359 34.20 13.62 16.32
N GLU A 360 35.10 13.20 17.20
CA GLU A 360 35.10 11.83 17.73
C GLU A 360 33.91 11.61 18.67
N LYS A 361 33.29 10.44 18.58
CA LYS A 361 32.18 10.01 19.43
C LYS A 361 32.50 10.13 20.92
N SER A 362 33.71 9.71 21.34
CA SER A 362 34.18 9.79 22.72
C SER A 362 34.29 11.23 23.23
N THR A 363 34.58 12.19 22.34
CA THR A 363 34.62 13.62 22.67
C THR A 363 33.21 14.17 22.82
N LEU A 364 32.28 13.80 21.94
CA LEU A 364 30.87 14.13 22.08
C LEU A 364 30.27 13.55 23.38
N GLU A 365 30.60 12.30 23.73
CA GLU A 365 30.16 11.68 24.99
C GLU A 365 30.67 12.45 26.23
N ARG A 366 31.92 12.94 26.19
CA ARG A 366 32.46 13.80 27.26
C ARG A 366 31.77 15.17 27.34
N LEU A 367 31.49 15.80 26.19
CA LEU A 367 30.76 17.07 26.14
C LEU A 367 29.31 16.90 26.63
N CYS A 368 28.65 15.78 26.28
CA CYS A 368 27.36 15.41 26.84
C CYS A 368 27.40 15.32 28.37
N ALA A 369 28.39 14.61 28.92
CA ALA A 369 28.52 14.45 30.36
C ALA A 369 28.72 15.80 31.09
N ALA A 370 29.49 16.72 30.49
CA ALA A 370 29.72 18.06 31.05
C ALA A 370 28.43 18.90 31.12
N GLU A 371 27.51 18.70 30.18
CA GLU A 371 26.21 19.40 30.11
C GLU A 371 25.10 18.69 30.90
N GLY A 372 25.44 17.63 31.65
CA GLY A 372 24.48 16.85 32.42
C GLY A 372 23.53 16.02 31.54
N ILE A 373 23.91 15.72 30.30
CA ILE A 373 23.17 14.79 29.44
C ILE A 373 23.42 13.36 29.94
N PRO A 374 22.37 12.55 30.15
CA PRO A 374 22.52 11.16 30.60
C PRO A 374 23.42 10.31 29.71
N ALA A 375 24.22 9.42 30.32
CA ALA A 375 25.20 8.58 29.63
C ALA A 375 24.58 7.58 28.63
N ASP A 376 23.27 7.30 28.74
CA ASP A 376 22.52 6.45 27.81
C ASP A 376 21.99 7.24 26.59
N PHE A 377 22.33 8.53 26.44
CA PHE A 377 22.11 9.27 25.21
C PHE A 377 23.09 8.85 24.12
N ASP A 378 22.57 8.24 23.06
CA ASP A 378 23.37 7.83 21.91
C ASP A 378 23.76 9.05 21.06
N VAL A 379 24.94 9.62 21.33
CA VAL A 379 25.48 10.79 20.60
C VAL A 379 25.60 10.55 19.10
N SER A 380 25.67 9.29 18.65
CA SER A 380 25.70 8.98 17.22
C SER A 380 24.40 9.31 16.50
N ARG A 381 23.33 9.59 17.26
CA ARG A 381 22.03 9.99 16.71
C ARG A 381 21.89 11.49 16.46
N ILE A 382 22.87 12.31 16.89
CA ILE A 382 22.84 13.78 16.71
C ILE A 382 22.68 14.17 15.24
N ASN A 383 23.34 13.45 14.33
CA ASN A 383 23.25 13.67 12.88
C ASN A 383 22.37 12.63 12.14
N TRP A 384 21.53 11.89 12.86
CA TRP A 384 20.68 10.84 12.29
C TRP A 384 19.54 11.44 11.46
N LYS A 385 19.37 10.98 10.23
CA LYS A 385 18.25 11.41 9.38
C LYS A 385 17.11 10.38 9.34
N PRO A 386 15.86 10.81 9.08
CA PRO A 386 14.70 9.90 9.09
C PRO A 386 14.75 8.72 8.11
N ASP A 387 15.55 8.84 7.06
CA ASP A 387 15.74 7.86 5.99
C ASP A 387 16.95 6.94 6.20
N TYR A 388 17.66 7.09 7.33
CA TYR A 388 18.77 6.23 7.68
C TYR A 388 18.26 4.86 8.13
N ASP A 389 18.93 3.81 7.64
CA ASP A 389 18.71 2.41 7.94
C ASP A 389 19.71 1.97 9.01
N PRO A 390 19.26 1.72 10.26
CA PRO A 390 20.13 1.35 11.36
C PRO A 390 20.98 0.10 11.12
N TYR A 391 20.59 -0.75 10.17
CA TYR A 391 21.31 -1.98 9.86
C TYR A 391 22.76 -1.71 9.42
N TYR A 392 22.98 -0.80 8.47
CA TYR A 392 24.32 -0.54 7.92
C TYR A 392 25.24 0.01 8.99
N TYR A 393 24.77 1.04 9.71
CA TYR A 393 25.48 1.66 10.82
C TYR A 393 25.85 0.64 11.91
N LYS A 394 24.90 -0.17 12.39
CA LYS A 394 25.15 -1.17 13.44
C LYS A 394 26.16 -2.24 13.00
N GLN A 395 26.16 -2.65 11.74
CA GLN A 395 27.12 -3.63 11.24
C GLN A 395 28.54 -3.06 11.20
N LEU A 396 28.71 -1.82 10.78
CA LEU A 396 30.04 -1.19 10.75
C LEU A 396 30.53 -0.87 12.17
N LEU A 397 29.63 -0.45 13.07
CA LEU A 397 29.98 -0.12 14.45
C LEU A 397 30.58 -1.32 15.21
N LYS A 398 30.15 -2.55 14.91
CA LYS A 398 30.74 -3.78 15.49
C LYS A 398 32.24 -3.94 15.20
N ARG A 399 32.76 -3.23 14.20
CA ARG A 399 34.14 -3.29 13.70
C ARG A 399 34.92 -2.01 13.98
N ALA A 400 34.27 -1.02 14.59
CA ALA A 400 34.82 0.29 14.82
C ALA A 400 35.83 0.25 15.98
N LYS A 401 37.05 0.72 15.72
CA LYS A 401 38.01 1.15 16.76
C LYS A 401 37.65 2.54 17.25
N ARG A 402 37.38 3.46 16.32
CA ARG A 402 36.95 4.83 16.58
C ARG A 402 35.83 5.22 15.61
N LEU A 403 34.94 6.09 16.09
CA LEU A 403 33.84 6.65 15.32
C LEU A 403 33.94 8.17 15.38
N TYR A 404 33.86 8.82 14.21
CA TYR A 404 33.74 10.25 14.07
C TYR A 404 32.43 10.59 13.37
N LEU A 405 31.77 11.63 13.85
CA LEU A 405 30.64 12.26 13.19
C LEU A 405 31.18 13.44 12.39
N PHE A 406 30.82 13.52 11.12
CA PHE A 406 31.18 14.65 10.27
C PHE A 406 30.09 14.92 9.25
N ARG A 407 29.56 16.15 9.22
CA ARG A 407 28.39 16.51 8.43
C ARG A 407 27.26 15.49 8.68
N THR A 408 26.77 14.88 7.61
CA THR A 408 25.73 13.85 7.65
C THR A 408 26.31 12.43 7.52
N GLU A 409 27.59 12.24 7.84
CA GLU A 409 28.35 11.01 7.58
C GLU A 409 28.98 10.47 8.87
N TYR A 410 29.25 9.17 8.84
CA TYR A 410 29.97 8.47 9.89
C TYR A 410 31.32 8.01 9.34
N VAL A 411 32.41 8.53 9.92
CA VAL A 411 33.76 8.10 9.59
C VAL A 411 34.19 7.09 10.65
N ILE A 412 34.42 5.85 10.22
CA ILE A 412 34.67 4.70 11.09
C ILE A 412 36.08 4.19 10.81
N GLU A 413 36.94 4.25 11.82
CA GLU A 413 38.24 3.61 11.78
C GLU A 413 38.08 2.14 12.16
N THR A 414 38.55 1.22 11.32
CA THR A 414 38.59 -0.23 11.60
C THR A 414 40.03 -0.72 11.68
N ALA A 415 40.25 -2.02 11.87
CA ALA A 415 41.59 -2.59 11.83
C ALA A 415 42.28 -2.46 10.46
N ASN A 416 41.50 -2.57 9.37
CA ASN A 416 42.03 -2.80 8.03
C ASN A 416 41.66 -1.70 7.03
N ALA A 417 40.82 -0.73 7.42
CA ALA A 417 40.39 0.37 6.55
C ALA A 417 39.82 1.55 7.36
N ILE A 418 39.75 2.72 6.72
CA ILE A 418 38.89 3.81 7.14
C ILE A 418 37.63 3.76 6.27
N ILE A 419 36.47 3.83 6.89
CA ILE A 419 35.16 3.71 6.24
C ILE A 419 34.41 5.03 6.38
N VAL A 420 33.83 5.53 5.31
CA VAL A 420 32.89 6.66 5.36
C VAL A 420 31.52 6.19 4.93
N GLU A 421 30.55 6.34 5.84
CA GLU A 421 29.21 5.79 5.70
C GLU A 421 28.12 6.86 5.73
N THR A 422 27.16 6.74 4.82
CA THR A 422 25.87 7.43 4.88
C THR A 422 24.80 6.34 4.83
N PRO A 423 24.17 5.97 5.97
CA PRO A 423 23.40 4.73 6.10
C PRO A 423 22.02 4.84 5.47
N GLN A 424 21.94 5.20 4.19
CA GLN A 424 20.70 5.49 3.46
C GLN A 424 20.64 4.66 2.17
N THR A 425 19.47 4.15 1.82
CA THR A 425 19.30 3.39 0.56
C THR A 425 19.58 4.29 -0.66
N GLY A 426 20.42 3.83 -1.59
CA GLY A 426 20.86 4.61 -2.76
C GLY A 426 22.18 5.35 -2.56
N HIS A 427 22.69 5.40 -1.32
CA HIS A 427 24.05 5.83 -1.01
C HIS A 427 25.02 4.63 -1.05
N ALA A 428 26.30 4.90 -0.80
CA ALA A 428 27.34 3.88 -0.77
C ALA A 428 28.25 4.07 0.43
N THR A 429 28.76 2.96 0.95
CA THR A 429 29.85 2.88 1.92
C THR A 429 31.17 3.06 1.16
N TYR A 430 32.01 4.03 1.56
CA TYR A 430 33.31 4.30 0.93
C TYR A 430 34.43 3.70 1.79
N PHE A 431 35.43 3.14 1.14
CA PHE A 431 36.58 2.50 1.77
C PHE A 431 37.87 3.22 1.39
N PHE A 432 38.71 3.42 2.40
CA PHE A 432 40.02 4.05 2.28
C PHE A 432 41.06 3.18 2.98
N SER A 433 42.30 3.22 2.49
CA SER A 433 43.42 2.52 3.11
C SER A 433 43.64 3.02 4.54
N PRO A 434 44.14 2.17 5.44
CA PRO A 434 44.54 2.60 6.77
C PRO A 434 45.52 3.79 6.69
N SER A 435 45.25 4.85 7.45
CA SER A 435 46.20 5.96 7.60
C SER A 435 47.05 5.76 8.84
N LYS A 436 48.34 6.08 8.77
CA LYS A 436 49.22 6.15 9.95
C LYS A 436 48.86 7.34 10.85
N ASP A 437 48.30 8.40 10.26
CA ASP A 437 47.78 9.57 10.97
C ASP A 437 46.32 9.82 10.57
N LEU A 438 45.40 9.44 11.46
CA LEU A 438 43.97 9.63 11.24
C LEU A 438 43.58 11.11 11.21
N LYS A 439 44.27 11.99 11.96
CA LYS A 439 43.96 13.43 11.97
C LYS A 439 44.26 14.05 10.62
N GLN A 440 45.40 13.68 10.02
CA GLN A 440 45.75 14.14 8.68
C GLN A 440 44.70 13.70 7.64
N PHE A 441 44.25 12.44 7.71
CA PHE A 441 43.17 11.94 6.86
C PHE A 441 41.87 12.76 7.06
N LEU A 442 41.44 12.98 8.30
CA LEU A 442 40.22 13.72 8.62
C LEU A 442 40.28 15.17 8.11
N CYS A 443 41.42 15.86 8.26
CA CYS A 443 41.64 17.20 7.73
C CYS A 443 41.56 17.25 6.21
N ALA A 444 42.17 16.28 5.52
CA ALA A 444 42.11 16.18 4.07
C ALA A 444 40.69 15.84 3.58
N TYR A 445 40.02 14.90 4.25
CA TYR A 445 38.66 14.49 3.94
C TYR A 445 37.67 15.64 4.12
N ALA A 446 37.82 16.44 5.19
CA ALA A 446 36.96 17.58 5.47
C ALA A 446 36.98 18.64 4.36
N ARG A 447 38.09 18.77 3.63
CA ARG A 447 38.24 19.71 2.50
C ARG A 447 37.76 19.16 1.15
N THR A 448 37.29 17.91 1.13
CA THR A 448 36.95 17.20 -0.11
C THR A 448 35.44 16.88 -0.17
N THR A 449 34.95 16.54 -1.37
CA THR A 449 33.59 16.03 -1.62
C THR A 449 33.62 14.61 -2.20
N LYS A 450 32.56 13.83 -2.00
CA LYS A 450 32.45 12.48 -2.59
C LYS A 450 32.46 12.53 -4.12
N GLU A 451 31.97 13.60 -4.74
CA GLU A 451 32.04 13.86 -6.18
C GLU A 451 33.49 14.02 -6.64
N ALA A 452 34.30 14.80 -5.93
CA ALA A 452 35.71 15.03 -6.22
C ALA A 452 36.51 13.72 -6.13
N ILE A 453 36.30 12.93 -5.06
CA ILE A 453 36.93 11.61 -4.88
C ILE A 453 36.58 10.68 -6.05
N ARG A 454 35.31 10.62 -6.46
CA ARG A 454 34.86 9.77 -7.57
C ARG A 454 35.48 10.13 -8.92
N ARG A 455 35.79 11.41 -9.12
CA ARG A 455 36.43 11.93 -10.34
C ARG A 455 37.94 12.04 -10.21
N ASN A 456 38.49 11.66 -9.07
CA ASN A 456 39.87 11.90 -8.67
C ASN A 456 40.35 13.34 -8.99
N GLN A 457 39.51 14.33 -8.71
CA GLN A 457 39.87 15.75 -8.94
C GLN A 457 41.07 16.12 -8.07
N GLU A 458 42.04 16.81 -8.66
CA GLU A 458 43.28 17.24 -7.97
C GLU A 458 44.01 16.09 -7.26
N ASN A 459 43.85 14.87 -7.76
CA ASN A 459 44.41 13.64 -7.20
C ASN A 459 43.98 13.32 -5.75
N CYS A 460 42.83 13.85 -5.31
CA CYS A 460 42.36 13.65 -3.94
C CYS A 460 42.06 12.20 -3.57
N ALA A 461 41.70 11.33 -4.54
CA ALA A 461 41.40 9.93 -4.26
C ALA A 461 42.67 9.16 -3.89
N GLU A 462 43.78 9.39 -4.58
CA GLU A 462 45.08 8.81 -4.22
C GLU A 462 45.58 9.35 -2.89
N HIS A 463 45.48 10.66 -2.67
CA HIS A 463 45.91 11.29 -1.43
C HIS A 463 45.16 10.78 -0.19
N LEU A 464 43.86 10.51 -0.34
CA LEU A 464 43.03 9.91 0.71
C LEU A 464 43.15 8.38 0.78
N GLY A 465 43.86 7.74 -0.15
CA GLY A 465 43.99 6.29 -0.21
C GLY A 465 42.68 5.57 -0.54
N TYR A 466 41.85 6.15 -1.41
CA TYR A 466 40.56 5.59 -1.78
C TYR A 466 40.67 4.21 -2.43
N LEU A 467 39.99 3.21 -1.86
CA LEU A 467 40.01 1.82 -2.32
C LEU A 467 38.80 1.50 -3.20
N GLY A 468 37.63 2.04 -2.86
CA GLY A 468 36.39 1.72 -3.55
C GLY A 468 35.14 2.05 -2.75
N ARG A 469 33.98 1.63 -3.28
CA ARG A 469 32.68 1.83 -2.62
C ARG A 469 31.73 0.66 -2.84
N VAL A 470 30.84 0.45 -1.88
CA VAL A 470 29.77 -0.56 -1.94
C VAL A 470 28.42 0.14 -1.83
N VAL A 471 27.57 -0.01 -2.86
CA VAL A 471 26.26 0.66 -2.92
C VAL A 471 25.24 -0.08 -2.07
N HIS A 472 24.40 0.65 -1.35
CA HIS A 472 23.29 0.10 -0.58
C HIS A 472 22.19 -0.43 -1.53
N ARG A 473 22.25 -1.73 -1.83
CA ARG A 473 21.27 -2.45 -2.67
C ARG A 473 20.10 -2.98 -1.83
N ARG A 474 19.07 -3.51 -2.50
CA ARG A 474 17.91 -4.14 -1.85
C ARG A 474 18.29 -5.32 -0.94
N ASN A 475 19.38 -6.03 -1.23
CA ASN A 475 19.84 -7.16 -0.44
C ASN A 475 20.93 -6.72 0.54
N ARG A 476 20.55 -6.55 1.81
CA ARG A 476 21.45 -6.14 2.91
C ARG A 476 22.56 -7.16 3.17
N ASN A 477 22.31 -8.45 2.94
CA ASN A 477 23.30 -9.51 3.15
C ASN A 477 24.38 -9.48 2.08
N GLN A 478 24.01 -9.16 0.84
CA GLN A 478 24.99 -8.96 -0.24
C GLN A 478 25.90 -7.77 0.06
N TRP A 479 25.34 -6.65 0.54
CA TRP A 479 26.13 -5.51 1.00
C TRP A 479 27.12 -5.94 2.10
N LEU A 480 26.65 -6.69 3.10
CA LEU A 480 27.51 -7.13 4.21
C LEU A 480 28.64 -8.06 3.72
N ALA A 481 28.36 -8.95 2.77
CA ALA A 481 29.36 -9.82 2.18
C ALA A 481 30.45 -9.02 1.43
N GLU A 482 30.06 -8.00 0.68
CA GLU A 482 31.00 -7.10 0.00
C GLU A 482 31.83 -6.29 1.01
N VAL A 483 31.21 -5.76 2.07
CA VAL A 483 31.91 -5.05 3.16
C VAL A 483 32.93 -5.97 3.84
N LYS A 484 32.55 -7.20 4.19
CA LYS A 484 33.45 -8.19 4.79
C LYS A 484 34.66 -8.48 3.91
N LYS A 485 34.44 -8.60 2.59
CA LYS A 485 35.52 -8.80 1.61
C LYS A 485 36.52 -7.64 1.63
N TRP A 486 36.05 -6.40 1.64
CA TRP A 486 36.92 -5.22 1.72
C TRP A 486 37.72 -5.15 3.02
N LEU A 487 37.17 -5.68 4.12
CA LEU A 487 37.82 -5.71 5.43
C LEU A 487 38.68 -6.97 5.66
N GLY A 488 38.76 -7.88 4.69
CA GLY A 488 39.52 -9.13 4.82
C GLY A 488 38.90 -10.15 5.78
N GLU A 489 37.60 -10.03 6.07
CA GLU A 489 36.87 -10.97 6.94
C GLU A 489 36.35 -12.19 6.16
N PRO A 490 36.25 -13.37 6.79
CA PRO A 490 35.66 -14.54 6.16
C PRO A 490 34.18 -14.30 5.78
N VAL A 491 33.87 -14.53 4.51
CA VAL A 491 32.50 -14.41 3.98
C VAL A 491 31.78 -15.74 4.20
N ASN A 492 31.07 -15.87 5.32
CA ASN A 492 30.15 -16.99 5.52
C ASN A 492 28.93 -16.80 4.62
N TYR A 493 28.85 -17.57 3.54
CA TYR A 493 27.65 -17.68 2.70
C TYR A 493 26.54 -18.53 3.32
N GLY A 494 26.68 -18.94 4.59
CA GLY A 494 25.97 -20.08 5.18
C GLY A 494 25.05 -19.83 6.38
N GLU A 495 24.70 -18.59 6.74
CA GLU A 495 23.74 -18.33 7.83
C GLU A 495 22.53 -17.54 7.31
N ASP A 496 21.71 -18.20 6.48
CA ASP A 496 20.22 -18.12 6.47
C ASP A 496 19.55 -18.80 5.24
N SER A 497 20.22 -19.75 4.57
CA SER A 497 19.52 -20.70 3.69
C SER A 497 18.71 -21.77 4.46
N GLY A 498 18.51 -21.57 5.77
CA GLY A 498 17.80 -22.48 6.66
C GLY A 498 16.53 -21.87 7.28
N ARG A 499 15.61 -21.34 6.45
CA ARG A 499 14.14 -21.30 6.69
C ARG A 499 13.44 -20.57 5.53
N ILE A 500 13.61 -21.11 4.32
CA ILE A 500 12.64 -20.93 3.23
C ILE A 500 12.31 -22.33 2.72
N HIS A 501 11.60 -23.10 3.54
CA HIS A 501 10.71 -24.16 3.07
C HIS A 501 9.57 -24.29 4.09
N GLN A 502 8.35 -24.14 3.54
CA GLN A 502 7.01 -24.18 4.14
C GLN A 502 6.42 -22.83 4.57
#